data_AF-A0A382V5M7-F1
#
_entry.id   AF-A0A382V5M7-F1
#
_cell.length_a   1.000
_cell.length_b   1.000
_cell.length_c   1.000
_cell.angle_alpha   90.00
_cell.angle_beta   90.00
_cell.angle_gamma   90.00
#
_symmetry.space_group_name_H-M   'P 1'
#
loop_
_entity.id
_entity.type
_entity.pdbx_description
1 polymer ?
#
loop_
_entity_poly.entity_id
_entity_poly.type
_entity_poly.pdbx_seq_one_letter_code
_entity_poly.pdbx_strand_id
1 'polypeptide(L)'
;MNQVINKELLLENFNHIPEIFGAQDINLKQIEKKFGVRITTRENQIKIKGDASSINAVDILLTQLEGLAISGHALKNDDIKFAIRLIAEDHAINLKTIFSERISVSPKKGFITPKSSTQREFIQSVKQSDIVLAIGPAGTGKT
;
A
#
# COMPACT_ATOMS: atom_id res chain seq x y z
N MET A 1 -19.74 19.30 -19.65
CA MET A 1 -18.52 20.11 -19.39
C MET A 1 -18.09 19.80 -17.96
N ASN A 2 -16.96 19.13 -17.74
CA ASN A 2 -16.48 18.89 -16.38
C ASN A 2 -15.94 20.21 -15.81
N GLN A 3 -16.62 20.73 -14.79
CA GLN A 3 -16.23 21.97 -14.14
C GLN A 3 -14.98 21.71 -13.29
N VAL A 4 -13.90 22.42 -13.59
CA VAL A 4 -12.68 22.37 -12.76
C VAL A 4 -12.94 23.19 -11.50
N ILE A 5 -12.86 22.52 -10.34
CA ILE A 5 -13.04 23.14 -9.03
C ILE A 5 -11.74 23.03 -8.22
N ASN A 6 -11.68 23.71 -7.08
CA ASN A 6 -10.55 23.62 -6.15
C ASN A 6 -11.09 23.13 -4.80
N LYS A 7 -10.33 22.26 -4.14
CA LYS A 7 -10.58 21.82 -2.77
C LYS A 7 -9.33 22.03 -1.93
N GLU A 8 -9.50 22.49 -0.71
CA GLU A 8 -8.43 22.61 0.28
C GLU A 8 -8.60 21.53 1.33
N LEU A 9 -7.50 20.87 1.68
CA LEU A 9 -7.40 19.85 2.71
C LEU A 9 -6.31 20.26 3.69
N LEU A 10 -6.53 19.96 4.95
CA LEU A 10 -5.57 20.20 6.01
C LEU A 10 -5.18 18.85 6.59
N LEU A 11 -3.88 18.53 6.53
CA LEU A 11 -3.34 17.39 7.25
C LEU A 11 -3.12 17.82 8.70
N GLU A 12 -3.71 17.06 9.63
CA GLU A 12 -3.67 17.39 11.05
C GLU A 12 -2.30 17.06 11.66
N ASN A 13 -1.63 16.02 11.14
CA ASN A 13 -0.38 15.53 11.71
C ASN A 13 0.83 15.78 10.79
N PHE A 14 1.61 16.81 11.16
CA PHE A 14 2.82 17.22 10.45
C PHE A 14 3.89 16.13 10.34
N ASN A 15 3.93 15.16 11.27
CA ASN A 15 4.97 14.14 11.29
C ASN A 15 4.85 13.14 10.13
N HIS A 16 3.65 12.98 9.58
CA HIS A 16 3.38 12.01 8.50
C HIS A 16 3.42 12.64 7.10
N ILE A 17 3.46 13.97 7.02
CA ILE A 17 3.54 14.70 5.75
C ILE A 17 4.71 14.22 4.89
N PRO A 18 5.95 14.07 5.42
CA PRO A 18 7.08 13.64 4.59
C PRO A 18 6.92 12.24 4.00
N GLU A 19 6.28 11.32 4.74
CA GLU A 19 6.04 9.95 4.28
C GLU A 19 4.99 9.92 3.16
N ILE A 20 3.89 10.67 3.33
CA ILE A 20 2.81 10.76 2.35
C ILE A 20 3.29 11.47 1.09
N PHE A 21 4.04 12.57 1.22
CA PHE A 21 4.50 13.37 0.06
C PHE A 21 5.67 12.68 -0.67
N GLY A 22 6.48 11.95 0.09
CA GLY A 22 7.70 11.32 -0.39
C GLY A 22 8.81 12.32 -0.66
N ALA A 23 10.03 11.81 -0.89
CA ALA A 23 11.17 12.65 -1.22
C ALA A 23 10.91 13.45 -2.51
N GLN A 24 11.15 14.77 -2.47
CA GLN A 24 10.93 15.68 -3.61
C GLN A 24 9.51 15.61 -4.21
N ASP A 25 8.52 15.39 -3.35
CA ASP A 25 7.10 15.29 -3.69
C ASP A 25 6.78 14.19 -4.72
N ILE A 26 7.60 13.13 -4.74
CA ILE A 26 7.48 12.07 -5.74
C ILE A 26 6.11 11.36 -5.67
N ASN A 27 5.52 11.24 -4.48
CA ASN A 27 4.22 10.60 -4.31
C ASN A 27 3.09 11.54 -4.75
N LEU A 28 3.19 12.84 -4.44
CA LEU A 28 2.22 13.83 -4.92
C LEU A 28 2.17 13.87 -6.45
N LYS A 29 3.34 13.86 -7.11
CA LYS A 29 3.42 13.78 -8.58
C LYS A 29 2.77 12.53 -9.16
N GLN A 30 2.85 11.41 -8.45
CA GLN A 30 2.18 10.17 -8.87
C GLN A 30 0.66 10.26 -8.73
N ILE A 31 0.18 10.87 -7.64
CA ILE A 31 -1.25 11.14 -7.42
C ILE A 31 -1.77 12.06 -8.53
N GLU A 32 -1.10 13.20 -8.77
CA GLU A 32 -1.44 14.13 -9.86
C GLU A 32 -1.57 13.42 -11.20
N LYS A 33 -0.55 12.62 -11.55
CA LYS A 33 -0.53 11.86 -12.82
C LYS A 33 -1.66 10.84 -12.91
N LYS A 34 -1.97 10.12 -11.82
CA LYS A 34 -2.96 9.04 -11.83
C LYS A 34 -4.39 9.56 -11.91
N PHE A 35 -4.69 10.63 -11.17
CA PHE A 35 -6.05 11.20 -11.07
C PHE A 35 -6.27 12.40 -11.99
N GLY A 36 -5.25 12.87 -12.73
CA GLY A 36 -5.39 14.01 -13.63
C GLY A 36 -5.67 15.33 -12.89
N VAL A 37 -5.20 15.45 -11.64
CA VAL A 37 -5.36 16.65 -10.82
C VAL A 37 -4.05 17.43 -10.74
N ARG A 38 -4.13 18.67 -10.27
CA ARG A 38 -2.98 19.46 -9.83
C ARG A 38 -3.03 19.63 -8.32
N ILE A 39 -1.92 19.35 -7.65
CA ILE A 39 -1.75 19.46 -6.21
C ILE A 39 -0.75 20.59 -5.93
N THR A 40 -1.05 21.42 -4.94
CA THR A 40 -0.12 22.44 -4.45
C THR A 40 -0.13 22.39 -2.93
N THR A 41 1.06 22.34 -2.34
CA THR A 41 1.22 22.21 -0.89
C THR A 41 1.82 23.48 -0.31
N ARG A 42 1.35 23.86 0.87
CA ARG A 42 1.93 24.93 1.68
C ARG A 42 1.80 24.52 3.13
N GLU A 43 2.93 24.24 3.79
CA GLU A 43 2.96 23.73 5.16
C GLU A 43 2.18 22.41 5.28
N ASN A 44 1.01 22.41 5.91
CA ASN A 44 0.10 21.26 6.00
C ASN A 44 -1.18 21.42 5.17
N GLN A 45 -1.30 22.49 4.40
CA GLN A 45 -2.43 22.73 3.51
C GLN A 45 -2.13 22.13 2.13
N ILE A 46 -3.06 21.31 1.66
CA ILE A 46 -3.03 20.70 0.33
C ILE A 46 -4.18 21.30 -0.47
N LYS A 47 -3.85 21.95 -1.58
CA LYS A 47 -4.84 22.43 -2.55
C LYS A 47 -4.88 21.47 -3.73
N ILE A 48 -6.06 20.95 -4.04
CA ILE A 48 -6.30 20.05 -5.17
C ILE A 48 -7.18 20.77 -6.17
N LYS A 49 -6.76 20.76 -7.44
CA LYS A 49 -7.49 21.33 -8.57
C LYS A 49 -7.72 20.26 -9.64
N GLY A 50 -8.97 20.11 -10.08
CA GLY A 50 -9.37 19.07 -11.02
C GLY A 50 -10.89 19.02 -11.18
N ASP A 51 -11.40 17.98 -11.82
CA ASP A 51 -12.85 17.70 -11.80
C ASP A 51 -13.29 17.17 -10.43
N ALA A 52 -14.58 17.26 -10.14
CA ALA A 52 -15.14 16.90 -8.84
C ALA A 52 -14.89 15.42 -8.46
N SER A 53 -14.93 14.50 -9.42
CA SER A 53 -14.74 13.07 -9.16
C SER A 53 -13.28 12.79 -8.77
N SER A 54 -12.34 13.34 -9.54
CA SER A 54 -10.91 13.18 -9.28
C SER A 54 -10.48 13.83 -7.98
N ILE A 55 -11.03 15.01 -7.66
CA ILE A 55 -10.79 15.66 -6.36
C ILE A 55 -11.29 14.80 -5.22
N ASN A 56 -12.50 14.23 -5.33
CA ASN A 56 -13.06 13.36 -4.32
C ASN A 56 -12.21 12.09 -4.13
N ALA A 57 -11.73 11.48 -5.21
CA ALA A 57 -10.85 10.33 -5.14
C ALA A 57 -9.53 10.63 -4.43
N VAL A 58 -8.91 11.78 -4.73
CA VAL A 58 -7.65 12.20 -4.10
C VAL A 58 -7.85 12.57 -2.64
N ASP A 59 -8.97 13.19 -2.30
CA ASP A 59 -9.36 13.46 -0.91
C ASP A 59 -9.47 12.16 -0.11
N ILE A 60 -10.27 11.20 -0.61
CA ILE A 60 -10.41 9.87 0.02
C ILE A 60 -9.05 9.20 0.21
N LEU A 61 -8.19 9.24 -0.83
CA LEU A 61 -6.85 8.66 -0.75
C LEU A 61 -6.02 9.30 0.36
N LEU A 62 -5.94 10.63 0.41
CA LEU A 62 -5.10 11.35 1.37
C LEU A 62 -5.62 11.17 2.81
N THR A 63 -6.93 11.24 3.03
CA THR A 63 -7.53 10.99 4.34
C THR A 63 -7.27 9.56 4.83
N GLN A 64 -7.38 8.56 3.95
CA GLN A 64 -7.13 7.17 4.33
C GLN A 64 -5.64 6.89 4.58
N LEU A 65 -4.73 7.51 3.82
CA LEU A 65 -3.28 7.43 4.05
C LEU A 65 -2.91 8.08 5.39
N GLU A 66 -3.47 9.24 5.71
CA GLU A 66 -3.28 9.87 7.02
C GLU A 66 -3.79 8.96 8.15
N GLY A 67 -4.98 8.36 7.99
CA GLY A 67 -5.52 7.40 8.95
C GLY A 67 -4.62 6.16 9.15
N LEU A 68 -3.98 5.68 8.10
CA LEU A 68 -2.98 4.60 8.18
C LEU A 68 -1.75 5.04 8.97
N ALA A 69 -1.21 6.21 8.66
CA ALA A 69 -0.02 6.74 9.33
C ALA A 69 -0.28 6.97 10.84
N ILE A 70 -1.43 7.55 11.19
CA ILE A 70 -1.88 7.74 12.58
C ILE A 70 -2.02 6.41 13.31
N SER A 71 -2.46 5.34 12.62
CA SER A 71 -2.55 4.00 13.21
C SER A 71 -1.21 3.29 13.38
N GLY A 72 -0.08 3.96 13.11
CA GLY A 72 1.27 3.44 13.27
C GLY A 72 1.80 2.63 12.09
N HIS A 73 1.10 2.65 10.94
CA HIS A 73 1.62 2.02 9.73
C HIS A 73 2.71 2.90 9.12
N ALA A 74 3.94 2.37 9.03
CA ALA A 74 5.04 3.05 8.34
C ALA A 74 4.79 3.01 6.82
N LEU A 75 4.46 4.15 6.23
CA LEU A 75 4.10 4.23 4.81
C LEU A 75 5.36 4.35 3.94
N LYS A 76 5.64 3.32 3.14
CA LYS A 76 6.73 3.39 2.14
C LYS A 76 6.19 3.83 0.79
N ASN A 77 7.07 4.30 -0.10
CA ASN A 77 6.68 4.72 -1.44
C ASN A 77 5.90 3.65 -2.23
N ASP A 78 6.21 2.37 -2.05
CA ASP A 78 5.48 1.28 -2.72
C ASP A 78 4.10 1.03 -2.10
N ASP A 79 3.91 1.33 -0.82
CA ASP A 79 2.60 1.34 -0.17
C ASP A 79 1.73 2.45 -0.72
N ILE A 80 2.30 3.65 -0.88
CA ILE A 80 1.60 4.80 -1.48
C ILE A 80 1.21 4.50 -2.93
N LYS A 81 2.13 3.96 -3.75
CA LYS A 81 1.83 3.52 -5.12
C LYS A 81 0.68 2.51 -5.17
N PHE A 82 0.69 1.55 -4.26
CA PHE A 82 -0.36 0.55 -4.17
C PHE A 82 -1.70 1.17 -3.77
N ALA A 83 -1.72 2.06 -2.77
CA ALA A 83 -2.91 2.80 -2.36
C ALA A 83 -3.49 3.65 -3.51
N ILE A 84 -2.63 4.36 -4.25
CA ILE A 84 -3.01 5.13 -5.44
C ILE A 84 -3.72 4.23 -6.47
N ARG A 85 -3.15 3.05 -6.74
CA ARG A 85 -3.73 2.09 -7.68
C ARG A 85 -5.10 1.60 -7.20
N LEU A 86 -5.22 1.18 -5.95
CA LEU A 86 -6.48 0.68 -5.40
C LEU A 86 -7.59 1.72 -5.44
N ILE A 87 -7.33 2.93 -4.95
CA ILE A 87 -8.33 4.00 -4.96
C ILE A 87 -8.69 4.40 -6.39
N ALA A 88 -7.74 4.37 -7.34
CA ALA A 88 -8.07 4.65 -8.74
C ALA A 88 -8.92 3.56 -9.42
N GLU A 89 -8.87 2.31 -8.93
CA GLU A 89 -9.71 1.21 -9.40
C GLU A 89 -11.10 1.25 -8.74
N ASP A 90 -11.16 1.52 -7.43
CA ASP A 90 -12.40 1.65 -6.67
C ASP A 90 -12.23 2.65 -5.51
N HIS A 91 -12.97 3.77 -5.59
CA HIS A 91 -12.95 4.83 -4.58
C HIS A 91 -13.58 4.43 -3.23
N ALA A 92 -14.36 3.33 -3.18
CA ALA A 92 -15.03 2.85 -1.97
C ALA A 92 -14.16 1.92 -1.13
N ILE A 93 -12.97 1.55 -1.62
CA ILE A 93 -12.06 0.67 -0.90
C ILE A 93 -11.59 1.29 0.42
N ASN A 94 -11.56 0.45 1.46
CA ASN A 94 -10.99 0.78 2.77
C ASN A 94 -9.54 0.28 2.85
N LEU A 95 -8.58 1.19 2.71
CA LEU A 95 -7.15 0.90 2.79
C LEU A 95 -6.75 0.32 4.14
N LYS A 96 -7.32 0.78 5.25
CA LYS A 96 -7.00 0.25 6.58
C LYS A 96 -7.25 -1.26 6.67
N THR A 97 -8.37 -1.73 6.13
CA THR A 97 -8.72 -3.15 6.08
C THR A 97 -7.70 -3.92 5.23
N ILE A 98 -7.44 -3.46 4.01
CA ILE A 98 -6.51 -4.13 3.09
C ILE A 98 -5.08 -4.19 3.66
N PHE A 99 -4.59 -3.10 4.25
CA PHE A 99 -3.26 -3.06 4.84
C PHE A 99 -3.15 -3.94 6.10
N SER A 100 -4.25 -4.11 6.86
CA SER A 100 -4.29 -5.00 8.03
C SER A 100 -4.29 -6.50 7.66
N GLU A 101 -4.84 -6.86 6.50
CA GLU A 101 -4.88 -8.23 5.99
C GLU A 101 -3.62 -8.64 5.21
N ARG A 102 -2.70 -7.69 4.98
CA ARG A 102 -1.44 -8.00 4.29
C ARG A 102 -0.60 -8.98 5.11
N ILE A 103 -0.45 -10.19 4.57
CA ILE A 103 0.59 -11.11 5.02
C ILE A 103 1.93 -10.52 4.59
N SER A 104 2.70 -10.03 5.56
CA SER A 104 4.05 -9.53 5.32
C SER A 104 4.94 -10.68 4.84
N VAL A 105 5.10 -10.81 3.53
CA VAL A 105 6.14 -11.64 2.93
C VAL A 105 7.45 -10.89 3.05
N SER A 106 8.35 -11.46 3.86
CA SER A 106 9.66 -10.88 4.18
C SER A 106 10.33 -10.25 2.94
N PRO A 107 10.74 -8.97 2.98
CA PRO A 107 11.01 -8.17 1.77
C PRO A 107 12.35 -8.48 1.09
N LYS A 108 12.88 -9.71 1.19
CA LYS A 108 14.22 -10.05 0.64
C LYS A 108 14.33 -11.31 -0.20
N LYS A 109 13.33 -12.19 -0.26
CA LYS A 109 13.39 -13.39 -1.11
C LYS A 109 11.98 -13.66 -1.60
N GLY A 110 11.77 -13.64 -2.93
CA GLY A 110 10.47 -13.90 -3.54
C GLY A 110 9.86 -15.24 -3.13
N PHE A 111 8.68 -15.54 -3.68
CA PHE A 111 7.95 -16.76 -3.35
C PHE A 111 8.79 -18.03 -3.58
N ILE A 112 8.89 -18.88 -2.56
CA ILE A 112 9.50 -20.21 -2.65
C ILE A 112 8.38 -21.20 -2.96
N THR A 113 8.46 -21.85 -4.12
CA THR A 113 7.50 -22.88 -4.55
C THR A 113 8.16 -24.26 -4.39
N PRO A 114 7.47 -25.29 -3.86
CA PRO A 114 8.00 -26.64 -3.81
C PRO A 114 8.36 -27.14 -5.21
N LYS A 115 9.58 -27.67 -5.35
CA LYS A 115 10.13 -28.17 -6.62
C LYS A 115 9.84 -29.65 -6.86
N SER A 116 9.26 -30.35 -5.88
CA SER A 116 8.89 -31.76 -5.96
C SER A 116 7.59 -32.07 -5.21
N SER A 117 6.96 -33.19 -5.53
CA SER A 117 5.79 -33.71 -4.80
C SER A 117 6.08 -33.91 -3.31
N THR A 118 7.25 -34.43 -2.96
CA THR A 118 7.66 -34.63 -1.57
C THR A 118 7.84 -33.31 -0.81
N GLN A 119 8.35 -32.26 -1.45
CA GLN A 119 8.41 -30.93 -0.83
C GLN A 119 7.02 -30.33 -0.62
N ARG A 120 6.08 -30.60 -1.55
CA ARG A 120 4.68 -30.20 -1.37
C ARG A 120 4.06 -30.90 -0.18
N GLU A 121 4.24 -32.21 -0.06
CA GLU A 121 3.75 -33.00 1.08
C GLU A 121 4.34 -32.50 2.41
N PHE A 122 5.65 -32.25 2.46
CA PHE A 122 6.30 -31.65 3.63
C PHE A 122 5.67 -30.31 4.04
N ILE A 123 5.46 -29.40 3.09
CA ILE A 123 4.81 -28.10 3.35
C ILE A 123 3.38 -28.29 3.86
N GLN A 124 2.63 -29.30 3.40
CA GLN A 124 1.30 -29.59 3.91
C GLN A 124 1.34 -30.14 5.34
N SER A 125 2.27 -31.04 5.66
CA SER A 125 2.44 -31.57 7.02
C SER A 125 2.79 -30.48 8.03
N VAL A 126 3.67 -29.53 7.67
CA VAL A 126 4.04 -28.40 8.53
C VAL A 126 2.84 -27.49 8.83
N LYS A 127 1.86 -27.39 7.92
CA LYS A 127 0.64 -26.60 8.16
C LYS A 127 -0.33 -27.27 9.13
N GLN A 128 -0.28 -28.58 9.27
CA GLN A 128 -1.29 -29.38 9.98
C GLN A 128 -0.80 -29.92 11.32
N SER A 129 0.49 -29.77 11.64
CA SER A 129 1.10 -30.39 12.82
C SER A 129 2.11 -29.47 13.48
N ASP A 130 2.09 -29.43 14.81
CA ASP A 130 3.00 -28.61 15.61
C ASP A 130 4.45 -29.07 15.50
N ILE A 131 4.67 -30.37 15.28
CA ILE A 131 6.00 -30.98 15.11
C ILE A 131 5.98 -31.89 13.90
N VAL A 132 6.91 -31.68 12.96
CA VAL A 132 7.10 -32.52 11.77
C VAL A 132 8.56 -32.99 11.71
N LEU A 133 8.75 -34.30 11.63
CA LEU A 133 10.07 -34.94 11.47
C LEU A 133 10.22 -35.46 10.04
N ALA A 134 11.14 -34.87 9.27
CA ALA A 134 11.45 -35.32 7.92
C ALA A 134 12.72 -36.18 7.89
N ILE A 135 12.62 -37.42 7.38
CA ILE A 135 13.72 -38.39 7.30
C ILE A 135 14.02 -38.71 5.83
N GLY A 136 15.30 -38.74 5.45
CA GLY A 136 15.72 -39.13 4.10
C GLY A 136 17.23 -38.95 3.86
N PRO A 137 17.80 -39.56 2.81
CA PRO A 137 19.24 -39.49 2.50
C PRO A 137 19.71 -38.07 2.16
N ALA A 138 21.02 -37.81 2.24
CA ALA A 138 21.58 -36.48 1.95
C ALA A 138 21.20 -36.01 0.52
N GLY A 139 20.92 -34.71 0.36
CA GLY A 139 20.55 -34.12 -0.95
C GLY A 139 19.07 -34.16 -1.31
N THR A 140 18.18 -34.73 -0.48
CA THR A 140 16.72 -34.79 -0.75
C THR A 140 15.93 -33.53 -0.35
N GLY A 141 16.61 -32.41 -0.07
CA GLY A 141 15.95 -31.13 0.23
C GLY A 141 15.21 -31.08 1.59
N LYS A 142 15.79 -31.71 2.62
CA LYS A 142 15.32 -31.56 4.02
C LYS A 142 15.69 -30.21 4.64
N THR A 143 16.60 -29.47 4.00
CA THR A 143 17.10 -28.13 4.38
C THR A 143 16.68 -27.15 3.31
#